data_AF-A0A5K0YRW2-F1
#
_entry.id   AF-A0A5K0YRW2-F1
#
_cell.length_a   1.000
_cell.length_b   1.000
_cell.length_c   1.000
_cell.angle_alpha   90.00
_cell.angle_beta   90.00
_cell.angle_gamma   90.00
#
_symmetry.space_group_name_H-M   'P 1'
#
loop_
_entity.id
_entity.type
_entity.pdbx_description
1 polymer ?
#
loop_
_entity_poly.entity_id
_entity_poly.type
_entity_poly.pdbx_seq_one_letter_code
_entity_poly.pdbx_strand_id
1 'polypeptide(L)' 'IIRNADLEELRELGSGTFGTVYHGKWRGTDVAIKRIKKSCFAGRSSEQERL' A
#
# COMPACT_ATOMS: atom_id res chain seq x y z
N ILE A 1 1.23 -12.55 -7.22
CA ILE A 1 1.61 -11.82 -5.99
C ILE A 1 2.43 -10.61 -6.45
N ILE A 2 2.01 -9.40 -6.08
CA ILE A 2 2.79 -8.17 -6.34
C ILE A 2 3.71 -7.98 -5.15
N ARG A 3 5.03 -7.83 -5.37
CA ARG A 3 5.98 -7.57 -4.29
C ARG A 3 6.26 -6.08 -4.22
N ASN A 4 6.59 -5.58 -3.02
CA ASN A 4 6.98 -4.17 -2.86
C ASN A 4 8.20 -3.79 -3.73
N ALA A 5 9.11 -4.73 -3.97
CA ALA A 5 10.27 -4.53 -4.84
C ALA A 5 9.90 -4.35 -6.34
N ASP A 6 8.68 -4.74 -6.74
CA ASP A 6 8.20 -4.57 -8.12
C ASP A 6 7.55 -3.18 -8.34
N LEU A 7 7.46 -2.35 -7.29
CA LEU A 7 6.87 -1.01 -7.34
C LEU A 7 7.98 0.04 -7.44
N GLU A 8 7.85 0.91 -8.42
CA GLU A 8 8.83 1.93 -8.76
C GLU A 8 8.24 3.33 -8.56
N GLU A 9 9.08 4.37 -8.56
CA GLU A 9 8.69 5.78 -8.60
C GLU A 9 7.68 6.20 -7.49
N LEU A 10 7.81 5.65 -6.28
CA LEU A 10 6.87 5.92 -5.19
C LEU A 10 6.90 7.39 -4.73
N ARG A 11 5.84 8.12 -5.09
CA ARG A 11 5.61 9.50 -4.64
C ARG A 11 4.31 9.58 -3.86
N GLU A 12 4.36 10.06 -2.63
CA GLU A 12 3.14 10.28 -1.85
C GLU A 12 2.23 11.30 -2.54
N LEU A 13 0.95 10.95 -2.68
CA LEU A 13 -0.11 11.84 -3.15
C LEU A 13 -0.92 12.42 -1.99
N GLY A 14 -1.02 11.70 -0.87
CA GLY A 14 -1.67 12.19 0.33
C GLY A 14 -1.97 11.12 1.36
N SER A 15 -2.15 11.58 2.59
CA SER A 15 -2.40 10.74 3.77
C SER A 15 -3.79 11.02 4.33
N GLY A 16 -4.53 9.95 4.66
CA GLY A 16 -5.84 10.04 5.31
C GLY A 16 -5.93 9.14 6.55
N THR A 17 -7.12 9.07 7.13
CA THR A 17 -7.38 8.31 8.37
C THR A 17 -6.85 6.88 8.30
N PHE A 18 -7.12 6.18 7.20
CA PHE A 18 -6.84 4.75 7.02
C PHE A 18 -5.49 4.44 6.34
N GLY A 19 -4.72 5.45 5.97
CA GLY A 19 -3.40 5.27 5.34
C GLY A 19 -3.13 6.21 4.18
N THR A 20 -2.04 5.92 3.47
CA THR A 20 -1.40 6.84 2.52
C THR A 20 -1.53 6.34 1.10
N VAL A 21 -1.83 7.24 0.17
CA VAL A 21 -1.85 6.95 -1.27
C VAL A 21 -0.54 7.43 -1.87
N TYR A 22 0.07 6.59 -2.68
CA TYR A 22 1.23 6.91 -3.50
C TYR A 22 0.87 6.79 -4.97
N HIS A 23 1.42 7.66 -5.79
CA HIS A 23 1.65 7.39 -7.20
C HIS A 23 2.91 6.53 -7.30
N GLY A 24 2.92 5.62 -8.25
CA GLY A 24 4.11 4.86 -8.62
C GLY A 24 3.89 4.14 -9.94
N LYS A 25 4.85 3.30 -10.29
CA LYS A 25 4.74 2.42 -11.46
C LYS A 25 4.83 0.97 -11.06
N TRP A 26 4.06 0.14 -11.75
CA TRP A 26 4.18 -1.30 -11.72
C TRP A 26 4.37 -1.79 -13.14
N ARG A 27 5.53 -2.39 -13.44
CA ARG A 27 5.92 -2.83 -14.79
C ARG A 27 5.73 -1.71 -15.83
N GLY A 28 6.20 -0.51 -15.51
CA GLY A 28 6.10 0.68 -16.37
C GLY A 28 4.71 1.31 -16.48
N THR A 29 3.67 0.73 -15.86
CA THR A 29 2.31 1.29 -15.87
C THR A 29 2.09 2.16 -14.63
N ASP A 30 1.59 3.38 -14.82
CA ASP A 30 1.21 4.27 -13.73
C ASP A 30 0.06 3.68 -12.88
N VAL A 31 0.25 3.68 -11.57
CA VAL A 31 -0.70 3.13 -10.60
C VAL A 31 -0.85 4.03 -9.37
N ALA A 32 -2.00 3.90 -8.71
CA ALA A 32 -2.20 4.40 -7.35
C ALA A 32 -2.03 3.26 -6.34
N ILE A 33 -1.24 3.48 -5.30
CA ILE A 33 -0.89 2.47 -4.28
C ILE A 33 -1.40 2.97 -2.93
N LYS A 34 -2.42 2.31 -2.37
CA LYS A 34 -2.93 2.62 -1.03
C LYS A 34 -2.27 1.71 0.00
N ARG A 35 -1.39 2.27 0.83
CA ARG A 35 -0.80 1.58 1.99
C ARG A 35 -1.72 1.75 3.20
N ILE A 36 -2.34 0.66 3.65
CA ILE A 36 -3.29 0.67 4.77
C ILE A 36 -2.51 0.62 6.10
N LYS A 37 -2.91 1.44 7.08
CA LYS A 37 -2.28 1.44 8.41
C LYS A 37 -2.52 0.10 9.11
N LYS A 38 -1.52 -0.40 9.84
CA LYS A 38 -1.65 -1.64 10.64
C LYS A 38 -2.83 -1.59 11.61
N SER A 39 -3.12 -0.43 12.19
CA SER A 39 -4.27 -0.23 13.10
C SER A 39 -5.62 -0.49 12.45
N CYS A 40 -5.74 -0.39 11.12
CA CYS A 40 -6.98 -0.76 10.41
C CYS A 40 -7.27 -2.26 10.43
N PHE A 41 -6.26 -3.09 10.77
CA PHE A 41 -6.37 -4.55 10.88
C PHE A 41 -6.34 -5.03 12.34
N ALA A 42 -6.17 -4.12 13.30
CA ALA A 42 -6.20 -4.45 14.72
C ALA A 42 -7.65 -4.77 15.14
N GLY A 43 -8.02 -6.06 15.10
CA GLY A 43 -9.36 -6.56 15.39
C GLY A 43 -9.76 -7.81 14.61
N ARG A 44 -9.00 -8.18 13.58
CA ARG A 44 -9.18 -9.42 12.81
C ARG A 44 -7.92 -10.28 12.92
N SER A 45 -7.95 -11.24 13.83
CA SER A 45 -6.82 -12.14 14.17
C SER A 45 -6.23 -12.90 12.98
N SER A 46 -6.94 -12.98 11.84
CA SER A 46 -6.52 -13.70 10.64
C SER A 46 -5.75 -12.86 9.61
N GLU A 47 -5.69 -11.54 9.73
CA GLU A 47 -5.09 -10.64 8.72
C GLU A 47 -3.61 -10.29 9.03
N GLN A 48 -3.15 -10.54 10.25
CA GLN A 48 -1.78 -10.24 10.70
C GLN A 48 -0.71 -11.20 10.14
N GLU A 49 -1.10 -12.33 9.53
CA GLU A 49 -0.18 -13.34 9.00
C GLU A 49 0.15 -13.16 7.50
N ARG A 50 -0.51 -12.24 6.78
CA ARG A 50 -0.40 -12.11 5.31
C ARG A 50 0.24 -10.82 4.82
N LEU A 51 0.80 -10.01 5.72
CA LEU A 51 1.47 -8.72 5.44
C LEU A 51 2.99 -8.85 5.35
#